data_AF-A0A2T5NL92-F1
#
_entry.id   AF-A0A2T5NL92-F1
#
_cell.length_a   1.000
_cell.length_b   1.000
_cell.length_c   1.000
_cell.angle_alpha   90.00
_cell.angle_beta   90.00
_cell.angle_gamma   90.00
#
_symmetry.space_group_name_H-M   'P 1'
#
loop_
_entity.id
_entity.type
_entity.pdbx_description
1 polymer ?
#
loop_
_entity_poly.entity_id
_entity_poly.type
_entity_poly.pdbx_seq_one_letter_code
_entity_poly.pdbx_strand_id
1 'polypeptide(L)'
;MKQDELPVLEQLKQLNRNLLDTRDNTALPHLGQQLAQQCAEMDACLLQGLIDIRSAQTGLQAIMTLLQRRDEPLLFSSEEAVALLEPVLQRLNHGVNHINRLV
;
A
#
# COMPACT_ATOMS: atom_id res chain seq x y z
N MET A 1 24.90 -5.89 -11.36
CA MET A 1 23.81 -6.14 -10.40
C MET A 1 22.67 -5.22 -10.79
N LYS A 2 21.49 -5.78 -11.08
CA LYS A 2 20.32 -5.02 -11.57
C LYS A 2 19.73 -4.23 -10.40
N GLN A 3 19.40 -2.96 -10.62
CA GLN A 3 18.80 -2.06 -9.63
C GLN A 3 17.36 -2.46 -9.21
N ASP A 4 16.78 -3.51 -9.80
CA ASP A 4 15.36 -3.90 -9.64
C ASP A 4 15.02 -4.69 -8.36
N GLU A 5 15.98 -5.04 -7.50
CA GLU A 5 15.75 -5.89 -6.32
C GLU A 5 15.68 -5.15 -4.98
N LEU A 6 15.97 -3.84 -4.95
CA LEU A 6 15.96 -3.07 -3.70
C LEU A 6 14.55 -2.52 -3.41
N PRO A 7 14.09 -2.53 -2.16
CA PRO A 7 12.87 -1.82 -1.76
C PRO A 7 12.91 -0.35 -2.19
N VAL A 8 11.75 0.22 -2.53
CA VAL A 8 11.65 1.61 -3.05
C VAL A 8 12.31 2.62 -2.11
N LEU A 9 12.21 2.40 -0.79
CA LEU A 9 12.88 3.26 0.20
C LEU A 9 14.42 3.23 0.08
N GLU A 10 15.01 2.07 -0.20
CA GLU A 10 16.47 1.95 -0.39
C GLU A 10 16.92 2.58 -1.72
N GLN A 11 16.11 2.47 -2.77
CA GLN A 11 16.35 3.16 -4.05
C GLN A 11 16.34 4.68 -3.85
N LEU A 12 15.39 5.21 -3.08
CA LEU A 12 15.31 6.64 -2.74
C LEU A 12 16.51 7.10 -1.93
N LYS A 13 16.94 6.33 -0.93
CA LYS A 13 18.16 6.62 -0.15
C LYS A 13 19.41 6.63 -1.02
N GLN A 14 19.48 5.75 -2.02
CA GLN A 14 20.60 5.74 -2.97
C GLN A 14 20.57 6.96 -3.90
N LEU A 15 19.40 7.32 -4.45
CA LEU A 15 19.25 8.52 -5.28
C LEU A 15 19.60 9.80 -4.52
N ASN A 16 19.19 9.92 -3.26
CA ASN A 16 19.52 11.06 -2.41
C ASN A 16 21.04 11.16 -2.18
N ARG A 17 21.70 10.03 -1.88
CA ARG A 17 23.18 9.97 -1.78
C ARG A 17 23.86 10.40 -3.08
N ASN A 18 23.42 9.87 -4.21
CA ASN A 18 23.98 10.22 -5.52
C ASN A 18 23.82 11.73 -5.83
N LEU A 19 22.71 12.34 -5.41
CA LEU A 19 22.47 13.77 -5.57
C LEU A 19 23.41 14.61 -4.70
N LEU A 20 23.64 14.19 -3.44
CA LEU A 20 24.56 14.86 -2.51
C LEU A 20 26.03 14.72 -2.93
N ASP A 21 26.40 13.58 -3.52
CA ASP A 21 27.78 13.28 -3.93
C ASP A 21 28.12 13.81 -5.33
N THR A 22 27.12 14.26 -6.10
CA THR A 22 27.31 14.76 -7.46
C THR A 22 28.08 16.07 -7.46
N ARG A 23 29.28 16.04 -8.07
CA ARG A 23 30.08 17.24 -8.38
C ARG A 23 29.84 17.79 -9.79
N ASP A 24 29.08 17.04 -10.60
CA ASP A 24 28.78 17.39 -11.99
C ASP A 24 27.41 18.05 -12.11
N ASN A 25 27.41 19.36 -12.34
CA ASN A 25 26.19 20.17 -12.43
C ASN A 25 25.28 19.76 -13.61
N THR A 26 25.78 18.98 -14.57
CA THR A 26 24.98 18.53 -15.71
C THR A 26 24.07 17.34 -15.38
N ALA A 27 24.43 16.52 -14.39
CA ALA A 27 23.64 15.38 -13.94
C ALA A 27 22.59 15.74 -12.87
N LEU A 28 22.76 16.88 -12.20
CA LEU A 28 21.89 17.35 -11.11
C LEU A 28 20.40 17.46 -11.48
N PRO A 29 20.02 18.04 -12.64
CA PRO A 29 18.61 18.16 -13.02
C PRO A 29 17.96 16.80 -13.25
N HIS A 30 18.69 15.86 -13.83
CA HIS A 30 18.20 14.51 -14.09
C HIS A 30 18.00 13.73 -12.79
N LEU A 31 18.98 13.78 -11.88
CA LEU A 31 18.86 13.15 -10.55
C LEU A 31 17.72 13.77 -9.73
N GLY A 32 17.53 15.08 -9.79
CA GLY A 32 16.42 15.77 -9.15
C GLY A 32 15.06 15.32 -9.70
N GLN A 33 14.94 15.16 -11.02
CA GLN A 33 13.72 14.66 -11.66
C GLN A 33 13.44 13.20 -11.26
N GLN A 34 14.47 12.35 -11.24
CA GLN A 34 14.32 10.96 -10.81
C GLN A 34 13.88 10.86 -9.35
N LEU A 35 14.44 11.70 -8.47
CA LEU A 35 14.04 11.75 -7.07
C LEU A 35 12.60 12.22 -6.90
N ALA A 36 12.18 13.26 -7.61
CA ALA A 36 10.80 13.75 -7.58
C ALA A 36 9.80 12.67 -8.07
N GLN A 37 10.15 11.97 -9.16
CA GLN A 37 9.32 10.89 -9.69
C GLN A 37 9.20 9.72 -8.69
N GLN A 38 10.31 9.31 -8.07
CA GLN A 38 10.32 8.23 -7.07
C GLN A 38 9.51 8.60 -5.82
N CYS A 39 9.59 9.86 -5.36
CA CYS A 39 8.73 10.34 -4.27
C CYS A 39 7.25 10.29 -4.64
N ALA A 40 6.88 10.72 -5.85
CA ALA A 40 5.49 10.70 -6.30
C ALA A 40 4.94 9.26 -6.43
N GLU A 41 5.75 8.32 -6.92
CA GLU A 41 5.40 6.90 -6.99
C GLU A 41 5.21 6.28 -5.60
N MET A 42 6.08 6.64 -4.65
CA MET A 42 5.97 6.22 -3.26
C MET A 42 4.70 6.76 -2.61
N ASP A 43 4.41 8.06 -2.77
CA ASP A 43 3.19 8.69 -2.24
C ASP A 43 1.93 8.03 -2.81
N ALA A 44 1.90 7.76 -4.12
CA ALA A 44 0.80 7.07 -4.76
C ALA A 44 0.61 5.65 -4.20
N CYS A 45 1.71 4.90 -4.01
CA CYS A 45 1.67 3.56 -3.46
C CYS A 45 1.19 3.54 -2.00
N LEU A 46 1.69 4.47 -1.17
CA LEU A 46 1.26 4.64 0.23
C LEU A 46 -0.22 5.00 0.30
N LEU A 47 -0.66 5.97 -0.50
CA LEU A 47 -2.05 6.40 -0.52
C LEU A 47 -2.98 5.24 -0.92
N GLN A 48 -2.61 4.50 -1.97
CA GLN A 48 -3.38 3.34 -2.40
C GLN A 48 -3.43 2.25 -1.33
N GLY A 49 -2.29 1.94 -0.70
CA GLY A 49 -2.23 0.97 0.40
C GLY A 49 -3.13 1.36 1.59
N LEU A 50 -3.12 2.64 1.97
CA LEU A 50 -3.99 3.18 3.02
C LEU A 50 -5.48 3.12 2.65
N ILE A 51 -5.83 3.45 1.40
CA ILE A 51 -7.21 3.35 0.91
C ILE A 51 -7.71 1.91 0.99
N ASP A 52 -6.90 0.93 0.59
CA ASP A 52 -7.28 -0.47 0.62
C ASP A 52 -7.44 -1.01 2.04
N ILE A 53 -6.52 -0.68 2.95
CA ILE A 53 -6.62 -1.05 4.37
C ILE A 53 -7.86 -0.41 5.00
N ARG A 54 -8.12 0.87 4.74
CA ARG A 54 -9.30 1.56 5.27
C ARG A 54 -10.60 0.99 4.71
N SER A 55 -10.61 0.58 3.45
CA SER A 55 -11.74 -0.10 2.83
C SER A 55 -12.00 -1.45 3.49
N ALA A 56 -10.96 -2.24 3.76
CA ALA A 56 -11.06 -3.50 4.50
C ALA A 56 -11.61 -3.29 5.91
N GLN A 57 -11.08 -2.31 6.65
CA GLN A 57 -11.57 -1.95 7.98
C GLN A 57 -13.06 -1.57 7.96
N THR A 58 -13.47 -0.77 6.98
CA THR A 58 -14.87 -0.34 6.83
C THR A 58 -15.78 -1.53 6.54
N GLY A 59 -15.36 -2.44 5.65
CA GLY A 59 -16.09 -3.68 5.37
C GLY A 59 -16.23 -4.56 6.62
N LEU A 60 -15.15 -4.73 7.38
CA LEU A 60 -15.18 -5.50 8.63
C LEU A 60 -16.11 -4.87 9.68
N GLN A 61 -16.10 -3.54 9.81
CA GLN A 61 -16.98 -2.81 10.72
C GLN A 61 -18.46 -3.02 10.34
N ALA A 62 -18.77 -3.01 9.04
CA ALA A 62 -20.12 -3.25 8.55
C ALA A 62 -20.58 -4.69 8.87
N ILE A 63 -19.71 -5.68 8.62
CA ILE A 63 -19.97 -7.08 8.99
C ILE A 63 -20.21 -7.18 10.50
N MET A 64 -19.32 -6.64 11.33
CA MET A 64 -19.50 -6.64 12.79
C MET A 64 -20.81 -5.99 13.22
N THR A 65 -21.19 -4.89 12.58
CA THR A 65 -22.47 -4.22 12.87
C THR A 65 -23.65 -5.12 12.55
N LEU A 66 -23.62 -5.86 11.44
CA LEU A 66 -24.63 -6.87 11.10
C LEU A 66 -24.64 -8.00 12.13
N LEU A 67 -23.45 -8.49 12.54
CA LEU A 67 -23.32 -9.55 13.54
C LEU A 67 -23.86 -9.14 14.92
N GLN A 68 -23.74 -7.86 15.26
CA GLN A 68 -24.13 -7.30 16.56
C GLN A 68 -25.61 -6.92 16.63
N ARG A 69 -26.33 -6.85 15.50
CA ARG A 69 -27.78 -6.63 15.49
C ARG A 69 -28.45 -7.83 16.15
N ARG A 70 -28.98 -7.63 17.35
CA ARG A 70 -29.58 -8.69 18.19
C ARG A 70 -31.06 -8.93 17.91
N ASP A 71 -31.65 -8.14 17.02
CA ASP A 71 -33.10 -8.15 16.78
C ASP A 71 -33.53 -9.34 15.91
N GLU A 72 -32.62 -9.90 15.11
CA GLU A 72 -32.88 -11.08 14.28
C GLU A 72 -31.71 -12.07 14.35
N PRO A 73 -31.97 -13.39 14.43
CA PRO A 73 -30.92 -14.39 14.30
C PRO A 73 -30.33 -14.30 12.89
N LEU A 74 -29.00 -14.29 12.81
CA LEU A 74 -28.30 -14.31 11.53
C LEU A 74 -28.50 -15.68 10.90
N LEU A 75 -29.26 -15.72 9.81
CA LEU A 75 -29.55 -16.94 9.05
C LEU A 75 -28.56 -17.11 7.90
N PHE A 76 -27.26 -17.02 8.18
CA PHE A 76 -26.24 -17.37 7.21
C PHE A 76 -25.45 -18.59 7.67
N SER A 77 -25.15 -19.46 6.71
CA SER A 77 -24.26 -20.61 6.82
C SER A 77 -22.81 -20.18 6.99
N SER A 78 -21.94 -21.13 7.33
CA SER A 78 -20.50 -20.88 7.37
C SER A 78 -19.94 -20.45 6.01
N GLU A 79 -20.48 -20.97 4.91
CA GLU A 79 -20.04 -20.61 3.55
C GLU A 79 -20.38 -19.15 3.22
N GLU A 80 -21.59 -18.72 3.57
CA GLU A 80 -22.01 -17.33 3.38
C GLU A 80 -21.22 -16.37 4.27
N ALA A 81 -20.86 -16.77 5.50
CA ALA A 81 -19.98 -15.99 6.36
C ALA A 81 -18.59 -15.79 5.74
N VAL A 82 -18.03 -16.83 5.11
CA VAL A 82 -16.74 -16.75 4.41
C VAL A 82 -16.85 -15.82 3.20
N ALA A 83 -17.92 -15.95 2.40
CA ALA A 83 -18.16 -15.09 1.24
C ALA A 83 -18.25 -13.60 1.61
N LEU A 84 -18.79 -13.27 2.80
CA LEU A 84 -18.81 -11.90 3.30
C LEU A 84 -17.41 -11.37 3.69
N LEU A 85 -16.54 -12.25 4.19
CA LEU A 85 -15.19 -11.88 4.63
C LEU A 85 -14.16 -11.82 3.49
N GLU A 86 -14.38 -12.55 2.41
CA GLU A 86 -13.44 -12.65 1.29
C GLU A 86 -13.06 -11.28 0.69
N PRO A 87 -13.99 -10.36 0.39
CA PRO A 87 -13.63 -9.03 -0.13
C PRO A 87 -12.81 -8.19 0.84
N VAL A 88 -13.03 -8.36 2.15
CA VAL A 88 -12.27 -7.68 3.21
C VAL A 88 -10.83 -8.20 3.22
N LEU A 89 -10.65 -9.52 3.14
CA LEU A 89 -9.33 -10.14 3.10
C LEU A 89 -8.56 -9.75 1.83
N GLN A 90 -9.22 -9.74 0.67
CA GLN A 90 -8.61 -9.31 -0.59
C GLN A 90 -8.10 -7.86 -0.51
N ARG A 91 -8.91 -6.94 0.02
CA ARG A 91 -8.52 -5.54 0.22
C ARG A 91 -7.36 -5.40 1.20
N LEU A 92 -7.38 -6.16 2.30
CA LEU A 92 -6.29 -6.14 3.27
C LEU A 92 -4.97 -6.63 2.62
N ASN A 93 -5.02 -7.73 1.87
CA ASN A 93 -3.87 -8.27 1.15
C ASN A 93 -3.33 -7.27 0.13
N HIS A 94 -4.19 -6.62 -0.65
CA HIS A 94 -3.77 -5.57 -1.59
C HIS A 94 -3.08 -4.42 -0.88
N GLY A 95 -3.69 -3.90 0.20
CA GLY A 95 -3.12 -2.78 0.94
C GLY A 95 -1.77 -3.10 1.58
N VAL A 96 -1.64 -4.29 2.18
CA VAL A 96 -0.37 -4.76 2.75
C VAL A 96 0.68 -4.96 1.66
N ASN A 97 0.31 -5.52 0.50
CA ASN A 97 1.24 -5.71 -0.61
C ASN A 97 1.75 -4.36 -1.16
N HIS A 98 0.90 -3.33 -1.22
CA HIS A 98 1.34 -1.98 -1.59
C HIS A 98 2.40 -1.44 -0.62
N ILE A 99 2.17 -1.60 0.68
CA ILE A 99 3.13 -1.16 1.71
C ILE A 99 4.42 -1.98 1.66
N ASN A 100 4.33 -3.30 1.51
CA ASN A 100 5.49 -4.19 1.45
C ASN A 100 6.40 -3.91 0.26
N ARG A 101 5.87 -3.36 -0.85
CA ARG A 101 6.72 -2.95 -1.98
C ARG A 101 7.64 -1.77 -1.65
N LEU A 102 7.32 -1.03 -0.58
CA LEU A 102 8.09 0.14 -0.17
C LEU A 102 9.20 -0.20 0.83
N VAL A 103 9.08 -1.31 1.55
CA VAL A 103 9.92 -1.70 2.71
C VAL A 103 10.87 -2.84 2.37
#